data_AF-A0A8C4W7E9-F1
#
_entry.id   AF-A0A8C4W7E9-F1
#
_cell.length_a   1.000
_cell.length_b   1.000
_cell.length_c   1.000
_cell.angle_alpha   90.00
_cell.angle_beta   90.00
_cell.angle_gamma   90.00
#
_symmetry.space_group_name_H-M   'P 1'
#
loop_
_entity.id
_entity.type
_entity.pdbx_description
1 polymer ?
#
loop_
_entity_poly.entity_id
_entity_poly.type
_entity_poly.pdbx_seq_one_letter_code
_entity_poly.pdbx_strand_id
1 'polypeptide(L)'
;MVELNGFAYSRLPTVGIGRERLYVNQLSQAELDELSNKRPTLTYGQAKQAPPSDFIPAHVAFDKKVLKFDAYFQEDVPISTEEHFRIRQVGIYYYLEDDSMSVMEPIVENSGIPQGKLIKRQRIPKNDRGDHYHWKDLNRGMNITIYGKTFRIVDCDPFTQVFLESQGIELNPPEKMIFDPYTELRKMPMRMYVTPSSFDQLKQFLTFDRQVLRFYAMWDDTENMFGENRPFLIHYYLADDTVEVRELHERNDGRDPFPVLIRRQRLPKSFVDKMKTFPRCVLEISNQEVLEWYTVKDFAVGKPITLLGRSFFIYDCDEFTRQFYHEKFGITDFQPVDVKKKAPEEVPQIIPPYNGYGFLEDSLQNCFSLLPQPPRKNFIKMLENDHKVLRYQVALESPNPEERKRRFILSYFLSTDMISIYEPPVRNSGIIGGKYLGKTKVPKPGSTTDNPVYYEPADLTIGATVEVFGHRFIISDADEYVLNYMESNAESFPATTLQSLRDHFASRRTAEQASAAGTGRQELEELVKQVQEQLKHHNYLSNSSMREAFLHHDKDGSGFLDKAEFFALCNRFNLPVSDALVNKVRRQRGQLVWSLAFS
;
A
#
# COMPACT_ATOMS: atom_id res chain seq x y z
N MET A 1 -1.90 -93.40 12.48
CA MET A 1 -1.86 -92.90 13.87
C MET A 1 -2.41 -91.48 13.83
N VAL A 2 -3.29 -91.14 14.77
CA VAL A 2 -3.85 -89.79 14.89
C VAL A 2 -3.45 -89.32 16.27
N GLU A 3 -2.72 -88.21 16.35
CA GLU A 3 -2.31 -87.59 17.60
C GLU A 3 -3.42 -86.67 18.10
N LEU A 4 -3.90 -86.94 19.31
CA LEU A 4 -4.77 -86.02 20.05
C LEU A 4 -4.07 -85.76 21.39
N ASN A 5 -3.75 -84.49 21.66
CA ASN A 5 -3.10 -84.05 22.90
C ASN A 5 -1.77 -84.75 23.23
N GLY A 6 -0.92 -85.00 22.22
CA GLY A 6 0.49 -85.38 22.44
C GLY A 6 0.75 -86.82 22.90
N PHE A 7 -0.25 -87.70 22.93
CA PHE A 7 -0.08 -89.14 23.18
C PHE A 7 -0.49 -89.95 21.93
N ALA A 8 0.36 -90.92 21.57
CA ALA A 8 0.13 -91.77 20.40
C ALA A 8 -0.87 -92.90 20.72
N TYR A 9 -2.05 -92.88 20.10
CA TYR A 9 -3.03 -93.96 20.17
C TYR A 9 -2.95 -94.89 18.95
N SER A 10 -2.90 -96.20 19.17
CA SER A 10 -3.04 -97.20 18.10
C SER A 10 -4.53 -97.44 17.79
N ARG A 11 -4.97 -97.14 16.57
CA ARG A 11 -6.32 -97.50 16.11
C ARG A 11 -6.39 -99.02 15.94
N LEU A 12 -7.25 -99.69 16.71
CA LEU A 12 -7.54 -101.11 16.51
C LEU A 12 -8.25 -101.31 15.16
N PRO A 13 -7.91 -102.37 14.39
CA PRO A 13 -8.54 -102.62 13.10
C PRO A 13 -10.03 -102.97 13.28
N THR A 14 -10.91 -102.26 12.58
CA THR A 14 -12.37 -102.46 12.61
C THR A 14 -12.87 -103.52 11.62
N VAL A 15 -11.96 -104.03 10.77
CA VAL A 15 -12.24 -104.98 9.70
C VAL A 15 -11.13 -106.04 9.67
N GLY A 16 -11.53 -107.31 9.55
CA GLY A 16 -10.62 -108.43 9.44
C GLY A 16 -10.06 -108.57 8.03
N ILE A 17 -9.09 -109.47 7.87
CA ILE A 17 -8.53 -109.82 6.54
C ILE A 17 -9.66 -110.47 5.73
N GLY A 18 -10.13 -109.77 4.68
CA GLY A 18 -11.33 -110.16 3.89
C GLY A 18 -12.43 -109.10 3.81
N ARG A 19 -12.27 -107.92 4.45
CA ARG A 19 -13.26 -106.81 4.52
C ARG A 19 -14.54 -107.11 5.30
N GLU A 20 -14.60 -108.23 6.01
CA GLU A 20 -15.69 -108.49 6.96
C GLU A 20 -15.51 -107.69 8.26
N ARG A 21 -16.62 -107.13 8.76
CA ARG A 21 -16.64 -106.28 9.95
C ARG A 21 -16.39 -107.12 11.19
N LEU A 22 -15.38 -106.76 11.99
CA LEU A 22 -15.11 -107.42 13.26
C LEU A 22 -16.18 -106.97 14.27
N TYR A 23 -17.02 -107.91 14.71
CA TYR A 23 -17.92 -107.66 15.84
C TYR A 23 -17.08 -107.63 17.13
N VAL A 24 -17.23 -106.55 17.90
CA VAL A 24 -16.63 -106.46 19.23
C VAL A 24 -17.31 -107.51 20.09
N ASN A 25 -16.61 -108.59 20.43
CA ASN A 25 -17.08 -109.55 21.43
C ASN A 25 -17.15 -108.83 22.79
N GLN A 26 -18.30 -108.23 23.10
CA GLN A 26 -18.63 -107.86 24.47
C GLN A 26 -18.94 -109.17 25.19
N LEU A 27 -17.96 -109.66 25.95
CA LEU A 27 -18.18 -110.75 26.90
C LEU A 27 -19.39 -110.38 27.77
N SER A 28 -20.32 -111.30 27.92
CA SER A 28 -21.47 -111.08 28.81
C SER A 28 -20.98 -110.93 30.26
N GLN A 29 -21.76 -110.24 31.11
CA GLN A 29 -21.43 -110.07 32.53
C GLN A 29 -21.13 -111.41 33.22
N ALA A 30 -21.86 -112.47 32.83
CA ALA A 30 -21.67 -113.84 33.33
C ALA A 30 -20.34 -114.47 32.89
N GLU A 31 -19.88 -114.20 31.66
CA GLU A 31 -18.58 -114.67 31.17
C GLU A 31 -17.42 -113.87 31.77
N LEU A 32 -17.62 -112.58 32.06
CA LEU A 32 -16.68 -111.76 32.83
C LEU A 32 -16.54 -112.28 34.27
N ASP A 33 -17.65 -112.68 34.88
CA ASP A 33 -17.67 -113.27 36.23
C ASP A 33 -17.07 -114.68 36.25
N GLU A 34 -17.23 -115.49 35.20
CA GLU A 34 -16.52 -116.77 35.08
C GLU A 34 -15.01 -116.60 34.89
N LEU A 35 -14.57 -115.56 34.16
CA LEU A 35 -13.15 -115.23 33.96
C LEU A 35 -12.52 -114.60 35.21
N SER A 36 -13.26 -113.80 35.97
CA SER A 36 -12.78 -113.22 37.24
C SER A 36 -12.65 -114.29 38.35
N ASN A 37 -13.46 -115.35 38.27
CA ASN A 37 -13.45 -116.45 39.23
C ASN A 37 -12.53 -117.64 38.86
N LYS A 38 -12.09 -117.77 37.60
CA LYS A 38 -11.07 -118.76 37.19
C LYS A 38 -9.66 -118.27 37.52
N ARG A 39 -9.20 -118.56 38.75
CA ARG A 39 -7.78 -118.45 39.10
C ARG A 39 -7.01 -119.71 38.62
N PRO A 40 -5.81 -119.57 38.05
CA PRO A 40 -4.97 -120.73 37.73
C PRO A 40 -4.59 -121.42 39.04
N THR A 41 -4.90 -122.72 39.14
CA THR A 41 -4.49 -123.56 40.25
C THR A 41 -2.98 -123.78 40.19
N LEU A 42 -2.22 -122.98 40.94
CA LEU A 42 -0.83 -123.26 41.25
C LEU A 42 -0.76 -124.47 42.20
N THR A 43 0.22 -125.34 41.98
CA THR A 43 0.36 -126.69 42.56
C THR A 43 0.61 -126.73 44.08
N TYR A 44 0.56 -125.60 44.79
CA TYR A 44 0.77 -125.50 46.24
C TYR A 44 -0.15 -124.44 46.88
N GLY A 45 -1.24 -124.89 47.52
CA GLY A 45 -2.01 -124.14 48.53
C GLY A 45 -3.11 -123.18 48.04
N GLN A 46 -4.25 -123.13 48.75
CA GLN A 46 -5.37 -122.22 48.48
C GLN A 46 -4.97 -120.75 48.67
N ALA A 47 -5.30 -119.90 47.69
CA ALA A 47 -5.10 -118.46 47.77
C ALA A 47 -5.99 -117.84 48.87
N LYS A 48 -5.38 -117.15 49.83
CA LYS A 48 -6.05 -116.40 50.91
C LYS A 48 -7.09 -115.43 50.31
N GLN A 49 -8.35 -115.49 50.75
CA GLN A 49 -9.37 -114.51 50.37
C GLN A 49 -8.95 -113.12 50.86
N ALA A 50 -9.12 -112.10 50.01
CA ALA A 50 -8.96 -110.71 50.43
C ALA A 50 -10.02 -110.39 51.50
N PRO A 51 -9.68 -109.64 52.56
CA PRO A 51 -10.67 -109.23 53.54
C PRO A 51 -11.79 -108.39 52.87
N PRO A 52 -13.05 -108.49 53.33
CA PRO A 52 -14.12 -107.63 52.85
C PRO A 52 -13.76 -106.16 53.13
N SER A 53 -14.06 -105.26 52.19
CA SER A 53 -13.81 -103.83 52.34
C SER A 53 -14.58 -103.27 53.53
N ASP A 54 -13.91 -102.47 54.37
CA ASP A 54 -14.55 -101.80 55.50
C ASP A 54 -15.72 -100.92 55.05
N PHE A 55 -16.85 -100.99 55.77
CA PHE A 55 -18.03 -100.17 55.49
C PHE A 55 -17.73 -98.71 55.83
N ILE A 56 -17.69 -97.85 54.82
CA ILE A 56 -17.51 -96.40 54.97
C ILE A 56 -18.90 -95.75 54.95
N PRO A 57 -19.34 -95.07 56.02
CA PRO A 57 -20.60 -94.33 56.03
C PRO A 57 -20.66 -93.25 54.95
N ALA A 58 -21.86 -92.96 54.43
CA ALA A 58 -22.06 -91.99 53.35
C ALA A 58 -21.49 -90.59 53.66
N HIS A 59 -21.65 -90.09 54.88
CA HIS A 59 -21.10 -88.79 55.30
C HIS A 59 -19.57 -88.74 55.26
N VAL A 60 -18.88 -89.89 55.41
CA VAL A 60 -17.42 -89.98 55.30
C VAL A 60 -17.01 -90.17 53.84
N ALA A 61 -17.72 -91.01 53.09
CA ALA A 61 -17.43 -91.31 51.69
C ALA A 61 -17.65 -90.10 50.75
N PHE A 62 -18.61 -89.23 51.11
CA PHE A 62 -19.01 -88.05 50.34
C PHE A 62 -18.62 -86.73 51.00
N ASP A 63 -17.78 -86.74 52.04
CA ASP A 63 -17.27 -85.51 52.65
C ASP A 63 -16.64 -84.60 51.59
N LYS A 64 -17.03 -83.32 51.62
CA LYS A 64 -16.61 -82.25 50.70
C LYS A 64 -16.92 -82.47 49.20
N LYS A 65 -17.63 -83.55 48.83
CA LYS A 65 -18.07 -83.74 47.44
C LYS A 65 -19.39 -83.00 47.22
N VAL A 66 -19.32 -81.97 46.37
CA VAL A 66 -20.46 -81.09 46.08
C VAL A 66 -20.71 -81.09 44.58
N LEU A 67 -21.97 -81.29 44.19
CA LEU A 67 -22.38 -81.12 42.82
C LEU A 67 -22.77 -79.66 42.55
N LYS A 68 -22.14 -79.03 41.58
CA LYS A 68 -22.45 -77.68 41.11
C LYS A 68 -23.14 -77.71 39.74
N PHE A 69 -24.30 -77.07 39.65
CA PHE A 69 -25.04 -76.83 38.42
C PHE A 69 -25.14 -75.32 38.16
N ASP A 70 -24.91 -74.90 36.93
CA ASP A 70 -25.11 -73.52 36.48
C ASP A 70 -26.54 -73.38 35.93
N ALA A 71 -27.28 -72.43 36.48
CA ALA A 71 -28.71 -72.26 36.22
C ALA A 71 -29.09 -70.78 36.14
N TYR A 72 -30.26 -70.47 35.59
CA TYR A 72 -30.83 -69.12 35.66
C TYR A 72 -32.32 -69.17 35.97
N PHE A 73 -32.85 -68.05 36.43
CA PHE A 73 -34.30 -67.83 36.49
C PHE A 73 -34.63 -66.43 35.97
N GLN A 74 -35.83 -66.29 35.41
CA GLN A 74 -36.36 -65.01 34.97
C GLN A 74 -37.11 -64.35 36.14
N GLU A 75 -36.88 -63.05 36.35
CA GLU A 75 -37.57 -62.22 37.33
C GLU A 75 -38.25 -61.06 36.60
N ASP A 76 -39.57 -60.93 36.73
CA ASP A 76 -40.34 -59.89 36.05
C ASP A 76 -40.18 -58.53 36.77
N VAL A 77 -40.03 -57.46 35.99
CA VAL A 77 -39.77 -56.09 36.48
C VAL A 77 -40.88 -55.16 35.96
N PRO A 78 -41.98 -54.98 36.70
CA PRO A 78 -43.16 -54.30 36.17
C PRO A 78 -43.05 -52.77 36.04
N ILE A 79 -42.14 -52.12 36.77
CA ILE A 79 -42.12 -50.65 36.95
C ILE A 79 -40.91 -49.98 36.27
N SER A 80 -40.01 -50.73 35.62
CA SER A 80 -38.83 -50.13 34.96
C SER A 80 -39.17 -49.61 33.56
N THR A 81 -38.64 -48.44 33.20
CA THR A 81 -38.70 -47.88 31.84
C THR A 81 -37.70 -48.54 30.89
N GLU A 82 -36.68 -49.20 31.44
CA GLU A 82 -35.54 -49.73 30.67
C GLU A 82 -35.62 -51.25 30.45
N GLU A 83 -36.27 -51.99 31.35
CA GLU A 83 -36.39 -53.46 31.28
C GLU A 83 -37.78 -53.94 31.72
N HIS A 84 -38.31 -55.01 31.11
CA HIS A 84 -39.58 -55.64 31.50
C HIS A 84 -39.39 -56.93 32.31
N PHE A 85 -38.27 -57.60 32.10
CA PHE A 85 -37.82 -58.78 32.85
C PHE A 85 -36.30 -58.74 32.90
N ARG A 86 -35.72 -59.39 33.91
CA ARG A 86 -34.28 -59.59 34.03
C ARG A 86 -33.95 -61.06 34.22
N ILE A 87 -32.81 -61.49 33.71
CA ILE A 87 -32.33 -62.87 33.85
C ILE A 87 -31.25 -62.91 34.93
N ARG A 88 -31.49 -63.68 36.00
CA ARG A 88 -30.56 -63.83 37.12
C ARG A 88 -29.86 -65.18 37.05
N GLN A 89 -28.53 -65.12 36.96
CA GLN A 89 -27.66 -66.28 36.88
C GLN A 89 -27.39 -66.81 38.29
N VAL A 90 -27.46 -68.12 38.51
CA VAL A 90 -27.24 -68.73 39.82
C VAL A 90 -26.49 -70.06 39.69
N GLY A 91 -25.68 -70.38 40.69
CA GLY A 91 -25.11 -71.71 40.89
C GLY A 91 -25.93 -72.48 41.92
N ILE A 92 -26.41 -73.66 41.56
CA ILE A 92 -27.06 -74.62 42.46
C ILE A 92 -26.01 -75.60 42.94
N TYR A 93 -25.81 -75.69 44.25
CA TYR A 93 -24.87 -76.59 44.90
C TYR A 93 -25.64 -77.66 45.67
N TYR A 94 -25.35 -78.93 45.38
CA TYR A 94 -25.92 -80.10 46.04
C TYR A 94 -24.81 -80.81 46.82
N TYR A 95 -24.97 -80.96 48.12
CA TYR A 95 -23.98 -81.58 49.00
C TYR A 95 -24.32 -83.07 49.15
N LEU A 96 -23.41 -83.95 48.68
CA LEU A 96 -23.63 -85.40 48.70
C LEU A 96 -23.53 -86.02 50.10
N GLU A 97 -22.99 -85.28 51.06
CA GLU A 97 -22.83 -85.70 52.46
C GLU A 97 -24.19 -85.89 53.18
N ASP A 98 -25.14 -84.99 52.93
CA ASP A 98 -26.39 -84.84 53.70
C ASP A 98 -27.63 -84.55 52.85
N ASP A 99 -27.54 -84.72 51.52
CA ASP A 99 -28.59 -84.44 50.53
C ASP A 99 -29.16 -83.01 50.62
N SER A 100 -28.34 -82.06 51.06
CA SER A 100 -28.72 -80.65 51.16
C SER A 100 -28.40 -79.87 49.89
N MET A 101 -29.10 -78.77 49.67
CA MET A 101 -28.91 -77.88 48.52
C MET A 101 -28.77 -76.43 48.97
N SER A 102 -27.97 -75.66 48.25
CA SER A 102 -27.90 -74.20 48.38
C SER A 102 -27.85 -73.56 47.00
N VAL A 103 -28.47 -72.40 46.85
CA VAL A 103 -28.46 -71.62 45.60
C VAL A 103 -27.73 -70.32 45.85
N MET A 104 -26.69 -70.04 45.05
CA MET A 104 -25.89 -68.83 45.18
C MET A 104 -25.81 -68.09 43.85
N GLU A 105 -26.10 -66.80 43.88
CA GLU A 105 -25.88 -65.88 42.77
C GLU A 105 -24.44 -65.36 42.80
N PRO A 106 -23.72 -65.37 41.66
CA PRO A 106 -22.39 -64.79 41.57
C PRO A 106 -22.45 -63.28 41.79
N ILE A 107 -21.39 -62.73 42.37
CA ILE A 107 -21.27 -61.28 42.60
C ILE A 107 -20.88 -60.61 41.28
N VAL A 108 -21.68 -59.64 40.82
CA VAL A 108 -21.48 -58.88 39.58
C VAL A 108 -21.43 -57.39 39.92
N GLU A 109 -20.33 -56.74 39.54
CA GLU A 109 -20.15 -55.29 39.76
C GLU A 109 -21.29 -54.49 39.11
N ASN A 110 -21.73 -53.43 39.78
CA ASN A 110 -22.80 -52.53 39.31
C ASN A 110 -24.17 -53.18 39.04
N SER A 111 -24.45 -54.37 39.59
CA SER A 111 -25.77 -55.02 39.47
C SER A 111 -26.88 -54.28 40.23
N GLY A 112 -26.56 -53.62 41.35
CA GLY A 112 -27.55 -52.85 42.14
C GLY A 112 -28.57 -53.69 42.91
N ILE A 113 -28.46 -55.03 42.87
CA ILE A 113 -29.34 -55.98 43.57
C ILE A 113 -28.51 -56.69 44.66
N PRO A 114 -29.10 -57.04 45.83
CA PRO A 114 -28.41 -57.90 46.79
C PRO A 114 -28.11 -59.28 46.18
N GLN A 115 -26.83 -59.61 46.08
CA GLN A 115 -26.30 -60.85 45.49
C GLN A 115 -25.71 -61.78 46.56
N GLY A 116 -25.38 -63.01 46.17
CA GLY A 116 -24.77 -64.03 47.04
C GLY A 116 -25.74 -65.18 47.33
N LYS A 117 -25.85 -65.59 48.59
CA LYS A 117 -26.66 -66.77 48.98
C LYS A 117 -28.16 -66.47 48.84
N LEU A 118 -28.76 -66.93 47.75
CA LEU A 118 -30.20 -66.84 47.49
C LEU A 118 -30.99 -67.83 48.36
N ILE A 119 -30.49 -69.07 48.48
CA ILE A 119 -31.05 -70.12 49.34
C ILE A 119 -29.92 -70.72 50.17
N LYS A 120 -30.08 -70.71 51.51
CA LYS A 120 -29.12 -71.30 52.45
C LYS A 120 -29.12 -72.84 52.34
N ARG A 121 -27.99 -73.47 52.71
CA ARG A 121 -27.83 -74.93 52.71
C ARG A 121 -28.90 -75.58 53.59
N GLN A 122 -29.80 -76.33 52.97
CA GLN A 122 -30.85 -77.10 53.64
C GLN A 122 -31.35 -78.20 52.69
N ARG A 123 -32.05 -79.20 53.23
CA ARG A 123 -32.74 -80.19 52.39
C ARG A 123 -33.97 -79.53 51.81
N ILE A 124 -34.01 -79.35 50.49
CA ILE A 124 -35.07 -78.58 49.82
C ILE A 124 -36.24 -79.52 49.50
N PRO A 125 -37.47 -79.20 49.96
CA PRO A 125 -38.64 -79.99 49.62
C PRO A 125 -39.01 -79.81 48.14
N LYS A 126 -39.26 -80.93 47.46
CA LYS A 126 -39.72 -81.04 46.07
C LYS A 126 -41.23 -80.89 45.96
N ASN A 127 -41.97 -81.49 46.90
CA ASN A 127 -43.44 -81.52 46.93
C ASN A 127 -43.96 -81.18 48.33
N ASP A 128 -45.24 -80.79 48.43
CA ASP A 128 -45.94 -80.55 49.71
C ASP A 128 -46.02 -81.79 50.63
N ARG A 129 -45.68 -82.98 50.09
CA ARG A 129 -45.61 -84.26 50.82
C ARG A 129 -44.33 -84.43 51.65
N GLY A 130 -43.38 -83.50 51.55
CA GLY A 130 -42.11 -83.54 52.28
C GLY A 130 -41.00 -84.37 51.61
N ASP A 131 -41.20 -84.79 50.36
CA ASP A 131 -40.12 -85.39 49.56
C ASP A 131 -39.05 -84.33 49.28
N HIS A 132 -37.77 -84.69 49.35
CA HIS A 132 -36.66 -83.76 49.10
C HIS A 132 -36.06 -83.98 47.72
N TYR A 133 -35.46 -82.95 47.15
CA TYR A 133 -34.68 -83.11 45.92
C TYR A 133 -33.50 -84.04 46.14
N HIS A 134 -33.39 -85.02 45.25
CA HIS A 134 -32.24 -85.92 45.18
C HIS A 134 -31.38 -85.55 43.97
N TRP A 135 -30.08 -85.82 43.99
CA TRP A 135 -29.21 -85.54 42.84
C TRP A 135 -29.65 -86.25 41.55
N LYS A 136 -30.41 -87.35 41.68
CA LYS A 136 -31.06 -88.08 40.57
C LYS A 136 -32.15 -87.27 39.85
N ASP A 137 -32.70 -86.24 40.51
CA ASP A 137 -33.72 -85.36 39.94
C ASP A 137 -33.12 -84.18 39.15
N LEU A 138 -31.79 -84.03 39.16
CA LEU A 138 -31.08 -82.90 38.56
C LEU A 138 -30.38 -83.36 37.28
N ASN A 139 -30.77 -82.77 36.15
CA ASN A 139 -30.10 -82.96 34.86
C ASN A 139 -30.06 -81.61 34.10
N ARG A 140 -29.20 -81.50 33.09
CA ARG A 140 -29.10 -80.33 32.20
C ARG A 140 -30.39 -80.18 31.40
N GLY A 141 -30.78 -78.96 31.08
CA GLY A 141 -32.03 -78.67 30.36
C GLY A 141 -33.31 -79.01 31.14
N MET A 142 -33.23 -79.20 32.46
CA MET A 142 -34.40 -79.39 33.32
C MET A 142 -34.78 -78.12 34.07
N ASN A 143 -36.09 -77.96 34.32
CA ASN A 143 -36.63 -76.89 35.16
C ASN A 143 -36.86 -77.44 36.57
N ILE A 144 -36.26 -76.79 37.56
CA ILE A 144 -36.44 -77.11 38.97
C ILE A 144 -37.14 -75.97 39.69
N THR A 145 -38.24 -76.28 40.38
CA THR A 145 -39.02 -75.28 41.13
C THR A 145 -38.66 -75.34 42.60
N ILE A 146 -38.12 -74.25 43.13
CA ILE A 146 -37.71 -74.13 44.53
C ILE A 146 -38.35 -72.89 45.12
N TYR A 147 -39.15 -73.04 46.18
CA TYR A 147 -39.85 -71.95 46.88
C TYR A 147 -40.58 -70.98 45.93
N GLY A 148 -41.29 -71.52 44.94
CA GLY A 148 -42.06 -70.73 43.98
C GLY A 148 -41.27 -70.08 42.85
N LYS A 149 -39.93 -70.24 42.80
CA LYS A 149 -39.08 -69.81 41.68
C LYS A 149 -38.66 -71.01 40.84
N THR A 150 -38.79 -70.90 39.52
CA THR A 150 -38.38 -71.95 38.57
C THR A 150 -37.01 -71.62 38.00
N PHE A 151 -36.04 -72.49 38.26
CA PHE A 151 -34.67 -72.39 37.76
C PHE A 151 -34.48 -73.33 36.57
N ARG A 152 -33.88 -72.84 35.49
CA ARG A 152 -33.44 -73.64 34.34
C ARG A 152 -32.00 -74.07 34.57
N ILE A 153 -31.74 -75.37 34.68
CA ILE A 153 -30.38 -75.89 34.73
C ILE A 153 -29.83 -75.91 33.31
N VAL A 154 -28.74 -75.19 33.07
CA VAL A 154 -28.16 -74.99 31.74
C VAL A 154 -26.95 -75.90 31.55
N ASP A 155 -26.05 -75.87 32.53
CA ASP A 155 -24.81 -76.63 32.49
C ASP A 155 -24.42 -77.14 33.88
N CYS A 156 -23.39 -77.97 33.95
CA CYS A 156 -22.90 -78.54 35.19
C CYS A 156 -21.37 -78.59 35.22
N ASP A 157 -20.78 -78.50 36.41
CA ASP A 157 -19.33 -78.50 36.58
C ASP A 157 -18.70 -79.84 36.15
N PRO A 158 -17.46 -79.90 35.64
CA PRO A 158 -16.86 -81.14 35.14
C PRO A 158 -16.84 -82.28 36.15
N PHE A 159 -16.69 -81.98 37.45
CA PHE A 159 -16.78 -83.00 38.51
C PHE A 159 -18.17 -83.63 38.55
N THR A 160 -19.22 -82.82 38.43
CA THR A 160 -20.60 -83.30 38.46
C THR A 160 -20.95 -84.12 37.24
N GLN A 161 -20.41 -83.75 36.09
CA GLN A 161 -20.58 -84.49 34.86
C GLN A 161 -20.08 -85.92 35.04
N VAL A 162 -18.82 -86.06 35.46
CA VAL A 162 -18.19 -87.37 35.70
C VAL A 162 -18.91 -88.15 36.79
N PHE A 163 -19.34 -87.48 37.87
CA PHE A 163 -20.06 -88.14 38.96
C PHE A 163 -21.40 -88.72 38.48
N LEU A 164 -22.23 -87.94 37.80
CA LEU A 164 -23.55 -88.37 37.32
C LEU A 164 -23.43 -89.49 36.28
N GLU A 165 -22.48 -89.37 35.35
CA GLU A 165 -22.15 -90.42 34.38
C GLU A 165 -21.69 -91.71 35.08
N SER A 166 -20.85 -91.61 36.12
CA SER A 166 -20.39 -92.78 36.90
C SER A 166 -21.52 -93.48 37.66
N GLN A 167 -22.57 -92.75 38.03
CA GLN A 167 -23.76 -93.28 38.69
C GLN A 167 -24.83 -93.77 37.70
N GLY A 168 -24.54 -93.74 36.39
CA GLY A 168 -25.42 -94.24 35.33
C GLY A 168 -26.49 -93.25 34.86
N ILE A 169 -26.34 -91.95 35.14
CA ILE A 169 -27.22 -90.90 34.60
C ILE A 169 -26.63 -90.36 33.30
N GLU A 170 -27.37 -90.49 32.20
CA GLU A 170 -27.04 -89.84 30.93
C GLU A 170 -27.41 -88.34 30.99
N LEU A 171 -26.41 -87.49 30.81
CA LEU A 171 -26.58 -86.05 30.84
C LEU A 171 -27.07 -85.51 29.49
N ASN A 172 -28.06 -84.62 29.56
CA ASN A 172 -28.52 -83.88 28.39
C ASN A 172 -27.41 -82.97 27.83
N PRO A 173 -27.49 -82.56 26.55
CA PRO A 173 -26.51 -81.63 25.98
C PRO A 173 -26.50 -80.26 26.71
N PRO A 174 -25.35 -79.55 26.75
CA PRO A 174 -25.27 -78.22 27.36
C PRO A 174 -26.21 -77.25 26.66
N GLU A 175 -26.96 -76.49 27.44
CA GLU A 175 -27.63 -75.29 26.91
C GLU A 175 -26.67 -74.09 27.00
N LYS A 176 -26.94 -73.05 26.20
CA LYS A 176 -26.22 -71.79 26.35
C LYS A 176 -26.90 -70.94 27.42
N MET A 177 -26.09 -70.34 28.28
CA MET A 177 -26.57 -69.36 29.24
C MET A 177 -27.19 -68.18 28.49
N ILE A 178 -28.44 -67.83 28.81
CA ILE A 178 -29.11 -66.70 28.15
C ILE A 178 -28.54 -65.40 28.71
N PHE A 179 -28.24 -64.46 27.80
CA PHE A 179 -27.80 -63.12 28.16
C PHE A 179 -28.99 -62.24 28.53
N ASP A 180 -28.82 -61.47 29.59
CA ASP A 180 -29.79 -60.46 30.01
C ASP A 180 -29.72 -59.25 29.04
N PRO A 181 -30.82 -58.92 28.31
CA PRO A 181 -30.83 -57.81 27.35
C PRO A 181 -30.40 -56.48 27.95
N TYR A 182 -30.76 -56.26 29.23
CA TYR A 182 -30.42 -55.04 29.95
C TYR A 182 -28.90 -54.92 30.20
N THR A 183 -28.27 -56.01 30.62
CA THR A 183 -26.82 -56.07 30.84
C THR A 183 -26.02 -55.87 29.54
N GLU A 184 -26.51 -56.32 28.38
CA GLU A 184 -25.84 -56.08 27.09
C GLU A 184 -25.92 -54.62 26.63
N LEU A 185 -27.06 -53.95 26.83
CA LEU A 185 -27.20 -52.52 26.51
C LEU A 185 -26.18 -51.65 27.27
N ARG A 186 -25.87 -52.01 28.53
CA ARG A 186 -24.88 -51.29 29.34
C ARG A 186 -23.42 -51.64 29.02
N LYS A 187 -23.15 -52.75 28.34
CA LYS A 187 -21.78 -53.14 27.93
C LYS A 187 -21.26 -52.32 26.74
N MET A 188 -22.09 -51.48 26.10
CA MET A 188 -21.61 -50.56 25.09
C MET A 188 -20.49 -49.69 25.69
N PRO A 189 -19.31 -49.63 25.06
CA PRO A 189 -18.22 -48.83 25.58
C PRO A 189 -18.71 -47.39 25.73
N MET A 190 -18.31 -46.73 26.82
CA MET A 190 -18.44 -45.27 26.91
C MET A 190 -17.95 -44.69 25.60
N ARG A 191 -18.77 -43.86 24.94
CA ARG A 191 -18.36 -43.13 23.75
C ARG A 191 -17.11 -42.33 24.13
N MET A 192 -15.93 -42.88 23.80
CA MET A 192 -14.71 -42.11 23.85
C MET A 192 -14.83 -41.11 22.72
N TYR A 193 -15.18 -39.88 23.07
CA TYR A 193 -15.07 -38.77 22.15
C TYR A 193 -13.58 -38.52 21.93
N VAL A 194 -12.99 -39.26 20.99
CA VAL A 194 -11.73 -38.83 20.40
C VAL A 194 -12.09 -37.60 19.60
N THR A 195 -11.73 -36.42 20.11
CA THR A 195 -11.85 -35.17 19.37
C THR A 195 -11.01 -35.35 18.09
N PRO A 196 -11.61 -35.38 16.89
CA PRO A 196 -10.82 -35.45 15.68
C PRO A 196 -9.98 -34.17 15.60
N SER A 197 -8.66 -34.31 15.48
CA SER A 197 -7.72 -33.19 15.34
C SER A 197 -7.79 -32.60 13.93
N SER A 198 -8.95 -32.05 13.57
CA SER A 198 -9.10 -31.20 12.40
C SER A 198 -8.61 -29.79 12.74
N PHE A 199 -7.31 -29.55 12.57
CA PHE A 199 -6.67 -28.23 12.69
C PHE A 199 -6.75 -27.57 14.08
N ASP A 200 -5.61 -27.38 14.74
CA ASP A 200 -5.55 -26.76 16.06
C ASP A 200 -5.83 -25.25 15.96
N GLN A 201 -7.08 -24.86 16.19
CA GLN A 201 -7.52 -23.46 16.21
C GLN A 201 -6.70 -22.63 17.21
N LEU A 202 -6.27 -23.24 18.33
CA LEU A 202 -5.40 -22.59 19.30
C LEU A 202 -4.01 -22.33 18.71
N LYS A 203 -3.44 -23.26 17.94
CA LYS A 203 -2.17 -23.06 17.24
C LYS A 203 -2.23 -21.90 16.25
N GLN A 204 -3.30 -21.79 15.45
CA GLN A 204 -3.48 -20.67 14.53
C GLN A 204 -3.55 -19.34 15.30
N PHE A 205 -4.36 -19.30 16.35
CA PHE A 205 -4.46 -18.13 17.23
C PHE A 205 -3.11 -17.74 17.82
N LEU A 206 -2.35 -18.68 18.39
CA LEU A 206 -1.05 -18.41 19.01
C LEU A 206 0.02 -17.96 17.99
N THR A 207 -0.03 -18.47 16.76
CA THR A 207 0.96 -18.14 15.73
C THR A 207 0.72 -16.75 15.13
N PHE A 208 -0.55 -16.38 14.94
CA PHE A 208 -0.94 -15.16 14.24
C PHE A 208 -1.65 -14.15 15.14
N ASP A 209 -1.51 -14.28 16.46
CA ASP A 209 -2.11 -13.34 17.41
C ASP A 209 -1.65 -11.91 17.09
N ARG A 210 -2.60 -10.97 17.10
CA ARG A 210 -2.40 -9.55 16.75
C ARG A 210 -1.88 -9.26 15.34
N GLN A 211 -1.75 -10.26 14.47
CA GLN A 211 -1.41 -10.06 13.07
C GLN A 211 -2.68 -9.82 12.25
N VAL A 212 -2.80 -8.61 11.72
CA VAL A 212 -3.97 -8.17 10.95
C VAL A 212 -3.49 -7.62 9.61
N LEU A 213 -4.08 -8.12 8.53
CA LEU A 213 -3.84 -7.57 7.21
C LEU A 213 -4.79 -6.42 6.95
N ARG A 214 -4.25 -5.25 6.65
CA ARG A 214 -5.00 -4.03 6.36
C ARG A 214 -4.91 -3.67 4.89
N PHE A 215 -6.07 -3.56 4.25
CA PHE A 215 -6.23 -3.14 2.87
C PHE A 215 -7.03 -1.85 2.78
N TYR A 216 -6.65 -0.99 1.84
CA TYR A 216 -7.38 0.22 1.50
C TYR A 216 -8.23 -0.07 0.26
N ALA A 217 -9.54 0.14 0.40
CA ALA A 217 -10.50 -0.15 -0.65
C ALA A 217 -11.42 1.04 -0.91
N MET A 218 -11.90 1.15 -2.14
CA MET A 218 -12.93 2.10 -2.54
C MET A 218 -14.20 1.33 -2.89
N TRP A 219 -15.34 1.73 -2.36
CA TRP A 219 -16.64 1.25 -2.81
C TRP A 219 -17.25 2.30 -3.72
N ASP A 220 -17.28 1.99 -5.02
CA ASP A 220 -17.94 2.81 -6.01
C ASP A 220 -19.44 2.43 -6.08
N ASP A 221 -20.29 3.32 -5.56
CA ASP A 221 -21.74 3.18 -5.62
C ASP A 221 -22.37 4.18 -6.62
N THR A 222 -21.55 4.88 -7.43
CA THR A 222 -21.99 6.03 -8.26
C THR A 222 -23.04 5.70 -9.31
N GLU A 223 -23.28 4.42 -9.62
CA GLU A 223 -24.36 3.98 -10.51
C GLU A 223 -25.76 4.18 -9.89
N ASN A 224 -25.86 4.21 -8.55
CA ASN A 224 -27.12 4.45 -7.86
C ASN A 224 -27.47 5.95 -7.81
N MET A 225 -28.77 6.29 -7.75
CA MET A 225 -29.25 7.69 -7.80
C MET A 225 -28.66 8.62 -6.73
N PHE A 226 -28.28 8.08 -5.58
CA PHE A 226 -27.64 8.80 -4.46
C PHE A 226 -26.28 8.17 -4.12
N GLY A 227 -25.69 7.54 -5.12
CA GLY A 227 -24.46 6.78 -5.01
C GLY A 227 -23.22 7.64 -4.89
N GLU A 228 -22.35 7.28 -3.97
CA GLU A 228 -21.07 7.97 -3.75
C GLU A 228 -19.93 6.98 -3.79
N ASN A 229 -18.77 7.42 -4.31
CA ASN A 229 -17.55 6.64 -4.23
C ASN A 229 -16.84 6.92 -2.91
N ARG A 230 -16.62 5.87 -2.10
CA ARG A 230 -16.26 6.00 -0.70
C ARG A 230 -15.04 5.16 -0.31
N PRO A 231 -14.13 5.70 0.51
CA PRO A 231 -13.00 4.95 1.04
C PRO A 231 -13.38 4.08 2.25
N PHE A 232 -12.89 2.85 2.25
CA PHE A 232 -13.04 1.86 3.32
C PHE A 232 -11.69 1.20 3.65
N LEU A 233 -11.56 0.78 4.90
CA LEU A 233 -10.49 -0.09 5.39
C LEU A 233 -11.02 -1.50 5.55
N ILE A 234 -10.35 -2.47 4.96
CA ILE A 234 -10.65 -3.89 5.15
C ILE A 234 -9.55 -4.48 6.03
N HIS A 235 -9.94 -5.02 7.18
CA HIS A 235 -9.06 -5.77 8.08
C HIS A 235 -9.34 -7.26 7.96
N TYR A 236 -8.30 -8.05 7.69
CA TYR A 236 -8.33 -9.51 7.72
C TYR A 236 -7.49 -10.02 8.89
N TYR A 237 -8.13 -10.69 9.84
CA TYR A 237 -7.48 -11.20 11.04
C TYR A 237 -6.96 -12.62 10.77
N LEU A 238 -5.64 -12.81 10.82
CA LEU A 238 -5.00 -14.10 10.53
C LEU A 238 -5.23 -15.16 11.63
N ALA A 239 -5.54 -14.73 12.84
CA ALA A 239 -5.76 -15.59 13.99
C ALA A 239 -7.02 -16.47 13.87
N ASP A 240 -8.05 -15.98 13.17
CA ASP A 240 -9.37 -16.62 13.07
C ASP A 240 -10.02 -16.52 11.68
N ASP A 241 -9.28 -16.04 10.68
CA ASP A 241 -9.73 -15.83 9.29
C ASP A 241 -11.01 -14.98 9.18
N THR A 242 -11.16 -14.01 10.10
CA THR A 242 -12.30 -13.08 10.11
C THR A 242 -11.99 -11.78 9.39
N VAL A 243 -13.05 -11.14 8.88
CA VAL A 243 -12.96 -9.88 8.14
C VAL A 243 -13.80 -8.82 8.84
N GLU A 244 -13.25 -7.62 8.94
CA GLU A 244 -13.93 -6.42 9.43
C GLU A 244 -13.76 -5.31 8.40
N VAL A 245 -14.83 -4.57 8.09
CA VAL A 245 -14.77 -3.45 7.14
C VAL A 245 -15.17 -2.17 7.85
N ARG A 246 -14.30 -1.16 7.79
CA ARG A 246 -14.47 0.14 8.42
C ARG A 246 -14.55 1.26 7.40
N GLU A 247 -15.42 2.23 7.64
CA GLU A 247 -15.56 3.43 6.80
C GLU A 247 -14.53 4.48 7.21
N LEU A 248 -13.81 5.03 6.23
CA LEU A 248 -12.89 6.14 6.43
C LEU A 248 -13.66 7.45 6.32
N HIS A 249 -13.90 8.09 7.46
CA HIS A 249 -14.59 9.38 7.54
C HIS A 249 -13.61 10.53 7.32
N GLU A 250 -14.02 11.49 6.50
CA GLU A 250 -13.30 12.75 6.30
C GLU A 250 -13.91 13.87 7.15
N ARG A 251 -13.16 14.97 7.33
CA ARG A 251 -13.71 16.14 8.03
C ARG A 251 -14.83 16.75 7.20
N ASN A 252 -15.99 16.98 7.82
CA ASN A 252 -17.18 17.54 7.19
C ASN A 252 -17.77 16.65 6.06
N ASP A 253 -17.73 15.32 6.21
CA ASP A 253 -18.34 14.39 5.26
C ASP A 253 -19.88 14.33 5.31
N GLY A 254 -20.49 14.92 6.35
CA GLY A 254 -21.94 14.97 6.52
C GLY A 254 -22.59 13.66 6.99
N ARG A 255 -21.79 12.67 7.43
CA ARG A 255 -22.28 11.37 7.88
C ARG A 255 -22.23 11.22 9.39
N ASP A 256 -23.08 10.34 9.91
CA ASP A 256 -23.05 9.95 11.31
C ASP A 256 -21.77 9.12 11.57
N PRO A 257 -20.95 9.43 12.59
CA PRO A 257 -19.67 8.77 12.85
C PRO A 257 -19.80 7.31 13.31
N PHE A 258 -20.26 6.43 12.43
CA PHE A 258 -20.27 4.98 12.60
C PHE A 258 -19.14 4.33 11.79
N PRO A 259 -17.98 4.06 12.41
CA PRO A 259 -16.79 3.62 11.68
C PRO A 259 -16.88 2.18 11.18
N VAL A 260 -17.79 1.34 11.67
CA VAL A 260 -17.87 -0.09 11.31
C VAL A 260 -19.02 -0.33 10.34
N LEU A 261 -18.68 -0.69 9.10
CA LEU A 261 -19.66 -1.07 8.08
C LEU A 261 -20.03 -2.55 8.19
N ILE A 262 -19.03 -3.42 8.37
CA ILE A 262 -19.18 -4.87 8.54
C ILE A 262 -18.46 -5.26 9.82
N ARG A 263 -19.21 -5.77 10.80
CA ARG A 263 -18.66 -6.29 12.06
C ARG A 263 -17.66 -7.41 11.77
N ARG A 264 -16.66 -7.57 12.63
CA ARG A 264 -15.71 -8.68 12.57
C ARG A 264 -16.46 -10.01 12.58
N GLN A 265 -16.41 -10.72 11.46
CA GLN A 265 -17.00 -12.05 11.31
C GLN A 265 -16.33 -12.79 10.16
N ARG A 266 -16.47 -14.11 10.13
CA ARG A 266 -16.01 -14.91 8.99
C ARG A 266 -16.98 -14.72 7.83
N LEU A 267 -16.49 -14.34 6.66
CA LEU A 267 -17.34 -14.02 5.51
C LEU A 267 -17.43 -15.20 4.53
N PRO A 268 -18.64 -15.65 4.16
CA PRO A 268 -18.82 -16.65 3.12
C PRO A 268 -18.59 -16.05 1.73
N LYS A 269 -17.86 -16.77 0.89
CA LYS A 269 -17.61 -16.41 -0.51
C LYS A 269 -18.70 -16.99 -1.43
N SER A 270 -19.00 -18.27 -1.28
CA SER A 270 -20.04 -18.97 -2.03
C SER A 270 -20.85 -19.87 -1.11
N PHE A 271 -22.14 -19.98 -1.41
CA PHE A 271 -23.08 -20.81 -0.65
C PHE A 271 -23.39 -22.09 -1.42
N VAL A 272 -23.74 -23.16 -0.71
CA VAL A 272 -24.21 -24.40 -1.32
C VAL A 272 -25.62 -24.19 -1.89
N ASP A 273 -25.81 -24.40 -3.19
CA ASP A 273 -27.08 -24.17 -3.91
C ASP A 273 -28.29 -25.04 -3.44
N LYS A 274 -28.09 -25.97 -2.48
CA LYS A 274 -28.98 -27.12 -2.27
C LYS A 274 -29.79 -27.16 -0.97
N MET A 275 -29.94 -26.08 -0.20
CA MET A 275 -30.94 -26.07 0.88
C MET A 275 -32.06 -25.07 0.58
N LYS A 276 -33.08 -25.54 -0.15
CA LYS A 276 -34.39 -24.86 -0.32
C LYS A 276 -35.28 -24.97 0.93
N THR A 277 -34.76 -25.47 2.05
CA THR A 277 -35.59 -25.90 3.17
C THR A 277 -35.98 -24.75 4.10
N PHE A 278 -35.23 -23.64 4.15
CA PHE A 278 -35.56 -22.49 5.02
C PHE A 278 -35.04 -21.15 4.46
N PRO A 279 -35.77 -20.03 4.61
CA PRO A 279 -35.28 -18.71 4.23
C PRO A 279 -34.09 -18.28 5.10
N ARG A 280 -33.02 -17.77 4.44
CA ARG A 280 -31.75 -17.32 5.06
C ARG A 280 -31.90 -16.20 6.10
N CYS A 281 -33.06 -15.58 6.22
CA CYS A 281 -33.31 -14.50 7.17
C CYS A 281 -33.59 -14.97 8.61
N VAL A 282 -33.70 -16.28 8.86
CA VAL A 282 -34.19 -16.82 10.15
C VAL A 282 -33.09 -17.48 10.99
N LEU A 283 -32.05 -18.05 10.38
CA LEU A 283 -30.98 -18.79 11.07
C LEU A 283 -29.61 -18.16 10.79
N GLU A 284 -28.70 -18.27 11.77
CA GLU A 284 -27.30 -17.94 11.56
C GLU A 284 -26.67 -18.88 10.53
N ILE A 285 -25.80 -18.33 9.68
CA ILE A 285 -25.15 -19.08 8.60
C ILE A 285 -24.29 -20.20 9.21
N SER A 286 -24.72 -21.44 9.04
CA SER A 286 -23.98 -22.60 9.55
C SER A 286 -22.80 -22.96 8.64
N ASN A 287 -21.76 -23.59 9.20
CA ASN A 287 -20.60 -24.05 8.43
C ASN A 287 -20.97 -25.05 7.30
N GLN A 288 -22.13 -25.70 7.39
CA GLN A 288 -22.61 -26.67 6.40
C GLN A 288 -23.24 -26.01 5.17
N GLU A 289 -23.67 -24.75 5.29
CA GLU A 289 -24.32 -23.99 4.21
C GLU A 289 -23.32 -23.23 3.32
N VAL A 290 -22.09 -23.05 3.81
CA VAL A 290 -21.02 -22.32 3.12
C VAL A 290 -20.15 -23.30 2.36
N LEU A 291 -20.00 -23.08 1.05
CA LEU A 291 -19.14 -23.89 0.19
C LEU A 291 -17.68 -23.43 0.33
N GLU A 292 -17.43 -22.13 0.22
CA GLU A 292 -16.11 -21.53 0.35
C GLU A 292 -16.13 -20.30 1.25
N TRP A 293 -15.11 -20.19 2.09
CA TRP A 293 -14.86 -19.03 2.94
C TRP A 293 -13.79 -18.14 2.30
N TYR A 294 -13.89 -16.83 2.54
CA TYR A 294 -12.84 -15.90 2.13
C TYR A 294 -11.50 -16.24 2.79
N THR A 295 -10.48 -16.41 1.96
CA THR A 295 -9.12 -16.68 2.40
C THR A 295 -8.23 -15.50 2.04
N VAL A 296 -7.07 -15.35 2.70
CA VAL A 296 -6.07 -14.33 2.39
C VAL A 296 -5.78 -14.19 0.89
N LYS A 297 -5.73 -15.31 0.15
CA LYS A 297 -5.44 -15.32 -1.30
C LYS A 297 -6.47 -14.56 -2.16
N ASP A 298 -7.70 -14.39 -1.67
CA ASP A 298 -8.75 -13.69 -2.38
C ASP A 298 -8.57 -12.16 -2.33
N PHE A 299 -7.81 -11.65 -1.35
CA PHE A 299 -7.50 -10.23 -1.21
C PHE A 299 -6.23 -9.90 -1.99
N ALA A 300 -6.37 -9.15 -3.08
CA ALA A 300 -5.26 -8.72 -3.92
C ALA A 300 -5.45 -7.26 -4.34
N VAL A 301 -4.37 -6.48 -4.33
CA VAL A 301 -4.37 -5.08 -4.78
C VAL A 301 -4.65 -5.03 -6.29
N GLY A 302 -5.49 -4.08 -6.71
CA GLY A 302 -5.94 -3.91 -8.09
C GLY A 302 -7.10 -4.80 -8.51
N LYS A 303 -7.61 -5.67 -7.63
CA LYS A 303 -8.79 -6.51 -7.92
C LYS A 303 -10.01 -6.07 -7.10
N PRO A 304 -11.22 -6.10 -7.68
CA PRO A 304 -12.45 -5.93 -6.92
C PRO A 304 -12.78 -7.19 -6.11
N ILE A 305 -13.32 -7.01 -4.90
CA ILE A 305 -13.80 -8.07 -4.00
C ILE A 305 -15.26 -7.83 -3.60
N THR A 306 -16.08 -8.87 -3.66
CA THR A 306 -17.53 -8.75 -3.38
C THR A 306 -17.86 -9.26 -1.98
N LEU A 307 -18.02 -8.34 -1.03
CA LEU A 307 -18.37 -8.67 0.36
C LEU A 307 -19.85 -8.39 0.63
N LEU A 308 -20.62 -9.43 0.98
CA LEU A 308 -22.06 -9.34 1.30
C LEU A 308 -22.90 -8.60 0.23
N GLY A 309 -22.53 -8.75 -1.04
CA GLY A 309 -23.22 -8.11 -2.18
C GLY A 309 -22.70 -6.71 -2.56
N ARG A 310 -21.70 -6.17 -1.86
CA ARG A 310 -21.03 -4.90 -2.20
C ARG A 310 -19.65 -5.17 -2.80
N SER A 311 -19.34 -4.55 -3.93
CA SER A 311 -18.04 -4.66 -4.61
C SER A 311 -17.07 -3.57 -4.14
N PHE A 312 -16.01 -3.97 -3.46
CA PHE A 312 -14.94 -3.09 -3.00
C PHE A 312 -13.73 -3.23 -3.93
N PHE A 313 -13.21 -2.13 -4.45
CA PHE A 313 -11.97 -2.10 -5.23
C PHE A 313 -10.77 -1.86 -4.31
N ILE A 314 -9.92 -2.86 -4.12
CA ILE A 314 -8.71 -2.73 -3.29
C ILE A 314 -7.64 -2.01 -4.11
N TYR A 315 -7.22 -0.82 -3.67
CA TYR A 315 -6.26 0.00 -4.41
C TYR A 315 -4.89 0.08 -3.74
N ASP A 316 -4.81 -0.13 -2.42
CA ASP A 316 -3.56 -0.13 -1.68
C ASP A 316 -3.61 -1.08 -0.47
N CYS A 317 -2.46 -1.38 0.11
CA CYS A 317 -2.31 -2.25 1.27
C CYS A 317 -1.13 -1.81 2.15
N ASP A 318 -1.23 -2.12 3.45
CA ASP A 318 -0.26 -1.70 4.47
C ASP A 318 1.11 -2.36 4.30
N GLU A 319 2.16 -1.76 4.85
CA GLU A 319 3.53 -2.28 4.72
C GLU A 319 3.67 -3.71 5.28
N PHE A 320 3.06 -3.98 6.43
CA PHE A 320 3.01 -5.33 7.03
C PHE A 320 2.35 -6.34 6.09
N THR A 321 1.29 -5.95 5.39
CA THR A 321 0.62 -6.86 4.45
C THR A 321 1.49 -7.18 3.25
N ARG A 322 2.20 -6.19 2.71
CA ARG A 322 3.13 -6.40 1.60
C ARG A 322 4.23 -7.40 1.99
N GLN A 323 4.80 -7.23 3.18
CA GLN A 323 5.81 -8.15 3.71
C GLN A 323 5.24 -9.56 3.91
N PHE A 324 4.05 -9.68 4.51
CA PHE A 324 3.40 -10.98 4.71
C PHE A 324 3.16 -11.73 3.39
N TYR A 325 2.66 -11.04 2.35
CA TYR A 325 2.42 -11.66 1.05
C TYR A 325 3.73 -12.01 0.32
N HIS A 326 4.77 -11.20 0.49
CA HIS A 326 6.10 -11.52 -0.02
C HIS A 326 6.65 -12.80 0.63
N GLU A 327 6.56 -12.94 1.96
CA GLU A 327 7.07 -14.12 2.69
C GLU A 327 6.26 -15.39 2.42
N LYS A 328 4.92 -15.29 2.44
CA LYS A 328 4.02 -16.45 2.31
C LYS A 328 3.80 -16.90 0.87
N PHE A 329 3.69 -15.96 -0.06
CA PHE A 329 3.28 -16.23 -1.44
C PHE A 329 4.32 -15.84 -2.48
N GLY A 330 5.41 -15.15 -2.09
CA GLY A 330 6.43 -14.68 -3.03
C GLY A 330 5.95 -13.57 -3.96
N ILE A 331 4.87 -12.85 -3.60
CA ILE A 331 4.30 -11.80 -4.43
C ILE A 331 5.01 -10.47 -4.11
N THR A 332 5.74 -9.93 -5.08
CA THR A 332 6.46 -8.64 -4.98
C THR A 332 5.67 -7.46 -5.51
N ASP A 333 4.72 -7.71 -6.42
CA ASP A 333 4.08 -6.65 -7.21
C ASP A 333 2.80 -6.13 -6.54
N PHE A 334 2.99 -5.27 -5.53
CA PHE A 334 1.93 -4.42 -4.98
C PHE A 334 2.09 -2.99 -5.48
N GLN A 335 1.70 -2.74 -6.73
CA GLN A 335 1.63 -1.38 -7.25
C GLN A 335 0.34 -0.71 -6.77
N PRO A 336 0.42 0.34 -5.94
CA PRO A 336 -0.78 1.06 -5.50
C PRO A 336 -1.43 1.73 -6.71
N VAL A 337 -2.75 1.57 -6.82
CA VAL A 337 -3.55 2.19 -7.88
C VAL A 337 -4.01 3.56 -7.40
N ASP A 338 -3.71 4.62 -8.14
CA ASP A 338 -4.20 5.96 -7.79
C ASP A 338 -5.68 6.07 -8.16
N VAL A 339 -6.54 6.17 -7.15
CA VAL A 339 -8.00 6.29 -7.30
C VAL A 339 -8.47 7.74 -7.16
N LYS A 340 -7.55 8.70 -7.00
CA LYS A 340 -7.93 10.11 -6.87
C LYS A 340 -8.50 10.62 -8.19
N LYS A 341 -9.72 11.17 -8.12
CA LYS A 341 -10.28 11.93 -9.23
C LYS A 341 -9.38 13.12 -9.50
N LYS A 342 -9.00 13.35 -10.77
CA LYS A 342 -8.32 14.58 -11.16
C LYS A 342 -9.21 15.76 -10.78
N ALA A 343 -8.64 16.74 -10.08
CA ALA A 343 -9.36 17.98 -9.80
C ALA A 343 -9.84 18.58 -11.12
N PRO A 344 -11.07 19.12 -11.17
CA PRO A 344 -11.53 19.83 -12.35
C PRO A 344 -10.53 20.95 -12.65
N GLU A 345 -10.11 21.06 -13.90
CA GLU A 345 -9.23 22.15 -14.33
C GLU A 345 -9.98 23.47 -14.09
N GLU A 346 -9.40 24.35 -13.26
CA GLU A 346 -9.95 25.67 -13.04
C GLU A 346 -9.93 26.43 -14.37
N VAL A 347 -11.10 26.88 -14.83
CA VAL A 347 -11.18 27.68 -16.06
C VAL A 347 -10.42 28.98 -15.80
N PRO A 348 -9.32 29.26 -16.52
CA PRO A 348 -8.55 30.47 -16.29
C PRO A 348 -9.42 31.68 -16.60
N GLN A 349 -9.48 32.62 -15.66
CA GLN A 349 -10.20 33.87 -15.86
C GLN A 349 -9.40 34.74 -16.82
N ILE A 350 -9.92 34.92 -18.04
CA ILE A 350 -9.30 35.74 -19.08
C ILE A 350 -9.70 37.20 -18.83
N ILE A 351 -8.71 38.11 -18.84
CA ILE A 351 -8.96 39.55 -18.74
C ILE A 351 -9.69 40.00 -20.01
N PRO A 352 -10.82 40.73 -19.90
CA PRO A 352 -11.53 41.22 -21.07
C PRO A 352 -10.68 42.22 -21.87
N PRO A 353 -10.94 42.36 -23.20
CA PRO A 353 -10.24 43.34 -24.01
C PRO A 353 -10.52 44.76 -23.51
N TYR A 354 -9.56 45.66 -23.75
CA TYR A 354 -9.62 47.04 -23.32
C TYR A 354 -10.73 47.80 -24.05
N ASN A 355 -11.50 48.56 -23.28
CA ASN A 355 -12.71 49.25 -23.74
C ASN A 355 -12.44 50.58 -24.48
N GLY A 356 -11.18 51.01 -24.61
CA GLY A 356 -10.81 52.25 -25.30
C GLY A 356 -10.86 53.53 -24.45
N TYR A 357 -11.30 53.45 -23.19
CA TYR A 357 -11.41 54.61 -22.30
C TYR A 357 -10.31 54.63 -21.23
N GLY A 358 -9.73 55.80 -21.00
CA GLY A 358 -8.71 56.01 -19.97
C GLY A 358 -7.30 55.61 -20.40
N PHE A 359 -6.47 55.25 -19.43
CA PHE A 359 -5.19 54.58 -19.66
C PHE A 359 -5.38 53.07 -19.48
N LEU A 360 -4.67 52.26 -20.26
CA LEU A 360 -4.77 50.81 -20.18
C LEU A 360 -4.50 50.31 -18.77
N GLU A 361 -3.43 50.80 -18.14
CA GLU A 361 -3.01 50.37 -16.80
C GLU A 361 -4.02 50.73 -15.71
N ASP A 362 -4.81 51.78 -15.92
CA ASP A 362 -5.86 52.25 -15.00
C ASP A 362 -7.15 51.45 -15.20
N SER A 363 -7.57 51.27 -16.46
CA SER A 363 -8.77 50.48 -16.79
C SER A 363 -8.65 49.02 -16.41
N LEU A 364 -7.44 48.46 -16.44
CA LEU A 364 -7.14 47.09 -16.03
C LEU A 364 -7.40 46.87 -14.52
N GLN A 365 -7.26 47.91 -13.68
CA GLN A 365 -7.55 47.80 -12.24
C GLN A 365 -9.03 47.57 -11.95
N ASN A 366 -9.93 48.01 -12.84
CA ASN A 366 -11.36 47.71 -12.75
C ASN A 366 -11.66 46.21 -12.94
N CYS A 367 -10.80 45.49 -13.66
CA CYS A 367 -10.93 44.04 -13.86
C CYS A 367 -10.34 43.24 -12.70
N PHE A 368 -9.35 43.79 -11.98
CA PHE A 368 -8.70 43.11 -10.86
C PHE A 368 -9.44 43.24 -9.53
N SER A 369 -10.13 44.37 -9.31
CA SER A 369 -10.75 44.66 -8.02
C SER A 369 -12.05 45.44 -8.19
N LEU A 370 -13.01 45.19 -7.30
CA LEU A 370 -14.28 45.92 -7.28
C LEU A 370 -14.09 47.41 -7.01
N LEU A 371 -13.10 47.77 -6.19
CA LEU A 371 -12.72 49.14 -5.89
C LEU A 371 -11.35 49.41 -6.55
N PRO A 372 -11.32 50.07 -7.72
CA PRO A 372 -10.09 50.24 -8.48
C PRO A 372 -9.08 51.05 -7.68
N GLN A 373 -7.88 50.50 -7.58
CA GLN A 373 -6.74 51.20 -6.99
C GLN A 373 -5.94 51.91 -8.07
N PRO A 374 -5.37 53.09 -7.80
CA PRO A 374 -4.54 53.77 -8.78
C PRO A 374 -3.32 52.89 -9.13
N PRO A 375 -2.94 52.80 -10.42
CA PRO A 375 -1.82 51.97 -10.85
C PRO A 375 -0.52 52.45 -10.19
N ARG A 376 0.27 51.50 -9.69
CA ARG A 376 1.55 51.79 -9.04
C ARG A 376 2.57 52.22 -10.09
N LYS A 377 3.19 53.38 -9.87
CA LYS A 377 4.28 53.89 -10.71
C LYS A 377 5.63 53.32 -10.25
N ASN A 378 6.54 53.11 -11.18
CA ASN A 378 7.91 52.67 -10.88
C ASN A 378 8.74 53.83 -10.32
N PHE A 379 8.59 54.10 -9.02
CA PHE A 379 9.25 55.22 -8.34
C PHE A 379 10.78 55.18 -8.41
N ILE A 380 11.37 53.98 -8.34
CA ILE A 380 12.83 53.78 -8.42
C ILE A 380 13.35 54.31 -9.77
N LYS A 381 12.75 53.84 -10.87
CA LYS A 381 13.09 54.31 -12.23
C LYS A 381 12.92 55.82 -12.39
N MET A 382 11.84 56.36 -11.81
CA MET A 382 11.56 57.79 -11.88
C MET A 382 12.64 58.63 -11.16
N LEU A 383 13.14 58.15 -10.02
CA LEU A 383 14.13 58.87 -9.21
C LEU A 383 15.56 58.71 -9.75
N GLU A 384 15.96 57.49 -10.13
CA GLU A 384 17.31 57.21 -10.63
C GLU A 384 17.60 57.87 -11.98
N ASN A 385 16.58 57.98 -12.82
CA ASN A 385 16.70 58.57 -14.16
C ASN A 385 16.09 59.96 -14.24
N ASP A 386 15.90 60.62 -13.11
CA ASP A 386 15.45 62.00 -13.10
C ASP A 386 16.48 62.90 -13.83
N HIS A 387 15.98 63.86 -14.58
CA HIS A 387 16.76 64.73 -15.48
C HIS A 387 17.58 64.05 -16.60
N LYS A 388 17.59 62.72 -16.74
CA LYS A 388 18.28 62.04 -17.85
C LYS A 388 17.41 62.01 -19.10
N VAL A 389 17.88 62.68 -20.16
CA VAL A 389 17.15 62.80 -21.43
C VAL A 389 18.07 62.47 -22.59
N LEU A 390 17.69 61.49 -23.41
CA LEU A 390 18.42 61.13 -24.62
C LEU A 390 17.86 61.94 -25.79
N ARG A 391 18.71 62.67 -26.50
CA ARG A 391 18.31 63.56 -27.59
C ARG A 391 18.90 63.07 -28.91
N TYR A 392 18.03 63.02 -29.91
CA TYR A 392 18.35 62.56 -31.25
C TYR A 392 17.88 63.59 -32.26
N GLN A 393 18.67 63.81 -33.31
CA GLN A 393 18.23 64.55 -34.48
C GLN A 393 17.51 63.61 -35.43
N VAL A 394 16.27 63.95 -35.77
CA VAL A 394 15.43 63.13 -36.66
C VAL A 394 14.93 63.96 -37.84
N ALA A 395 14.74 63.30 -38.98
CA ALA A 395 14.17 63.88 -40.18
C ALA A 395 12.85 63.20 -40.51
N LEU A 396 11.86 63.97 -40.97
CA LEU A 396 10.56 63.41 -41.37
C LEU A 396 10.68 62.74 -42.75
N GLU A 397 10.26 61.47 -42.82
CA GLU A 397 10.11 60.74 -44.07
C GLU A 397 8.78 61.12 -44.73
N SER A 398 8.85 62.05 -45.70
CA SER A 398 7.69 62.55 -46.44
C SER A 398 7.96 62.54 -47.95
N PRO A 399 6.92 62.32 -48.79
CA PRO A 399 7.04 62.49 -50.23
C PRO A 399 7.42 63.93 -50.62
N ASN A 400 7.04 64.91 -49.79
CA ASN A 400 7.33 66.33 -50.03
C ASN A 400 8.81 66.65 -49.76
N PRO A 401 9.57 67.16 -50.74
CA PRO A 401 10.98 67.49 -50.56
C PRO A 401 11.24 68.57 -49.50
N GLU A 402 10.32 69.51 -49.33
CA GLU A 402 10.42 70.57 -48.33
C GLU A 402 10.28 70.05 -46.89
N GLU A 403 9.45 69.01 -46.69
CA GLU A 403 9.32 68.36 -45.38
C GLU A 403 10.54 67.50 -45.02
N ARG A 404 11.19 66.87 -46.01
CA ARG A 404 12.40 66.06 -45.81
C ARG A 404 13.61 66.88 -45.34
N LYS A 405 13.63 68.18 -45.66
CA LYS A 405 14.67 69.12 -45.21
C LYS A 405 14.47 69.55 -43.75
N ARG A 406 13.27 69.37 -43.19
CA ARG A 406 12.98 69.73 -41.79
C ARG A 406 13.76 68.80 -40.86
N ARG A 407 14.29 69.38 -39.79
CA ARG A 407 15.05 68.68 -38.76
C ARG A 407 14.32 68.86 -37.45
N PHE A 408 14.10 67.76 -36.76
CA PHE A 408 13.44 67.71 -35.47
C PHE A 408 14.39 67.13 -34.44
N ILE A 409 14.15 67.46 -33.18
CA ILE A 409 14.86 66.93 -32.03
C ILE A 409 13.89 66.00 -31.30
N LEU A 410 14.18 64.70 -31.33
CA LEU A 410 13.48 63.68 -30.55
C LEU A 410 14.16 63.57 -29.19
N SER A 411 13.44 63.88 -28.13
CA SER A 411 13.91 63.74 -26.75
C SER A 411 13.18 62.58 -26.07
N TYR A 412 13.93 61.58 -25.63
CA TYR A 412 13.46 60.42 -24.86
C TYR A 412 13.74 60.64 -23.37
N PHE A 413 12.71 60.61 -22.54
CA PHE A 413 12.82 60.78 -21.08
C PHE A 413 12.91 59.43 -20.38
N LEU A 414 14.08 59.11 -19.81
CA LEU A 414 14.36 57.81 -19.18
C LEU A 414 13.57 57.57 -17.88
N SER A 415 13.08 58.63 -17.23
CA SER A 415 12.28 58.54 -16.01
C SER A 415 10.83 58.08 -16.26
N THR A 416 10.26 58.37 -17.43
CA THR A 416 8.84 58.13 -17.74
C THR A 416 8.58 57.35 -19.03
N ASP A 417 9.63 56.99 -19.78
CA ASP A 417 9.57 56.34 -21.10
C ASP A 417 8.74 57.11 -22.13
N MET A 418 8.72 58.45 -21.99
CA MET A 418 7.97 59.32 -22.88
C MET A 418 8.90 59.91 -23.94
N ILE A 419 8.35 60.13 -25.13
CA ILE A 419 9.03 60.79 -26.24
C ILE A 419 8.40 62.17 -26.42
N SER A 420 9.22 63.19 -26.68
CA SER A 420 8.76 64.48 -27.18
C SER A 420 9.55 64.88 -28.41
N ILE A 421 8.88 65.50 -29.39
CA ILE A 421 9.51 65.94 -30.64
C ILE A 421 9.40 67.45 -30.71
N TYR A 422 10.53 68.12 -30.92
CA TYR A 422 10.62 69.57 -31.01
C TYR A 422 11.28 69.99 -32.32
N GLU A 423 10.68 70.94 -33.02
CA GLU A 423 11.23 71.53 -34.23
C GLU A 423 11.90 72.87 -33.90
N PRO A 424 13.23 72.99 -34.06
CA PRO A 424 13.92 74.25 -33.89
C PRO A 424 13.45 75.31 -34.90
N PRO A 425 13.21 76.56 -34.48
CA PRO A 425 12.80 77.62 -35.39
C PRO A 425 13.95 78.02 -36.31
N VAL A 426 13.74 77.94 -37.63
CA VAL A 426 14.72 78.33 -38.66
C VAL A 426 14.28 79.65 -39.29
N ARG A 427 15.19 80.63 -39.38
CA ARG A 427 14.90 81.91 -40.04
C ARG A 427 14.61 81.70 -41.52
N ASN A 428 13.63 82.44 -42.04
CA ASN A 428 13.25 82.44 -43.46
C ASN A 428 12.73 81.09 -44.01
N SER A 429 12.33 80.14 -43.15
CA SER A 429 11.76 78.84 -43.58
C SER A 429 10.28 78.92 -43.98
N GLY A 430 9.56 79.95 -43.54
CA GLY A 430 8.10 80.05 -43.70
C GLY A 430 7.29 79.12 -42.80
N ILE A 431 7.94 78.30 -41.94
CA ILE A 431 7.31 77.33 -41.04
C ILE A 431 7.56 77.77 -39.60
N ILE A 432 6.50 77.83 -38.79
CA ILE A 432 6.60 78.12 -37.36
C ILE A 432 7.15 76.88 -36.65
N GLY A 433 8.41 76.94 -36.23
CA GLY A 433 9.01 75.92 -35.38
C GLY A 433 8.40 75.90 -33.98
N GLY A 434 8.49 74.77 -33.30
CA GLY A 434 7.93 74.61 -31.96
C GLY A 434 7.79 73.14 -31.56
N LYS A 435 6.97 72.90 -30.54
CA LYS A 435 6.68 71.54 -30.07
C LYS A 435 5.81 70.81 -31.10
N TYR A 436 6.37 69.78 -31.71
CA TYR A 436 5.67 68.92 -32.68
C TYR A 436 4.90 67.81 -31.96
N LEU A 437 5.51 67.19 -30.94
CA LEU A 437 4.87 66.20 -30.07
C LEU A 437 5.14 66.53 -28.59
N GLY A 438 4.08 66.56 -27.79
CA GLY A 438 4.18 66.61 -26.32
C GLY A 438 4.81 65.35 -25.73
N LYS A 439 5.07 65.34 -24.41
CA LYS A 439 5.57 64.14 -23.75
C LYS A 439 4.48 63.06 -23.76
N THR A 440 4.66 62.06 -24.60
CA THR A 440 3.68 60.97 -24.76
C THR A 440 4.42 59.65 -24.91
N LYS A 441 3.86 58.56 -24.37
CA LYS A 441 4.36 57.21 -24.66
C LYS A 441 3.93 56.81 -26.06
N VAL A 442 4.88 56.46 -26.92
CA VAL A 442 4.61 56.12 -28.32
C VAL A 442 4.63 54.60 -28.49
N PRO A 443 3.52 53.97 -28.94
CA PRO A 443 3.49 52.54 -29.24
C PRO A 443 4.20 52.22 -30.56
N LYS A 444 4.80 51.03 -30.65
CA LYS A 444 5.43 50.50 -31.86
C LYS A 444 4.37 50.14 -32.92
N PRO A 445 4.71 50.22 -34.22
CA PRO A 445 3.83 49.74 -35.27
C PRO A 445 3.58 48.24 -35.11
N GLY A 446 2.31 47.84 -35.08
CA GLY A 446 1.89 46.44 -34.90
C GLY A 446 1.53 46.03 -33.47
N SER A 447 1.60 46.94 -32.48
CA SER A 447 1.06 46.64 -31.14
C SER A 447 -0.47 46.73 -31.11
N THR A 448 -1.12 45.74 -30.49
CA THR A 448 -2.58 45.76 -30.24
C THR A 448 -2.91 46.71 -29.08
N THR A 449 -4.09 47.33 -29.10
CA THR A 449 -4.55 48.23 -28.02
C THR A 449 -4.54 47.56 -26.64
N ASP A 450 -4.78 46.25 -26.59
CA ASP A 450 -4.78 45.45 -25.36
C ASP A 450 -3.38 45.17 -24.80
N ASN A 451 -2.36 45.14 -25.67
CA ASN A 451 -0.97 44.86 -25.32
C ASN A 451 -0.03 45.84 -26.06
N PRO A 452 0.00 47.12 -25.65
CA PRO A 452 0.82 48.14 -26.27
C PRO A 452 2.30 47.90 -25.94
N VAL A 453 3.11 47.74 -26.99
CA VAL A 453 4.56 47.68 -26.88
C VAL A 453 5.10 49.07 -27.20
N TYR A 454 5.74 49.73 -26.23
CA TYR A 454 6.25 51.09 -26.40
C TYR A 454 7.69 51.10 -26.93
N TYR A 455 8.11 52.19 -27.57
CA TYR A 455 9.50 52.38 -27.96
C TYR A 455 10.43 52.51 -26.74
N GLU A 456 11.55 51.80 -26.80
CA GLU A 456 12.62 51.84 -25.80
C GLU A 456 13.89 52.45 -26.40
N PRO A 457 14.86 52.89 -25.56
CA PRO A 457 16.12 53.41 -26.08
C PRO A 457 16.90 52.38 -26.92
N ALA A 458 16.64 51.08 -26.70
CA ALA A 458 17.21 49.99 -27.48
C ALA A 458 16.80 50.05 -28.97
N ASP A 459 15.61 50.56 -29.29
CA ASP A 459 15.09 50.65 -30.65
C ASP A 459 15.63 51.87 -31.42
N LEU A 460 16.22 52.85 -30.70
CA LEU A 460 16.67 54.13 -31.26
C LEU A 460 18.10 54.04 -31.80
N THR A 461 18.29 53.30 -32.89
CA THR A 461 19.59 53.22 -33.61
C THR A 461 19.72 54.31 -34.66
N ILE A 462 20.95 54.66 -35.06
CA ILE A 462 21.16 55.65 -36.13
C ILE A 462 20.73 55.04 -37.47
N GLY A 463 19.89 55.76 -38.21
CA GLY A 463 19.24 55.29 -39.42
C GLY A 463 17.93 54.52 -39.19
N ALA A 464 17.55 54.22 -37.95
CA ALA A 464 16.26 53.59 -37.68
C ALA A 464 15.08 54.52 -37.97
N THR A 465 13.96 53.92 -38.35
CA THR A 465 12.68 54.60 -38.58
C THR A 465 11.79 54.44 -37.36
N VAL A 466 11.41 55.55 -36.75
CA VAL A 466 10.47 55.63 -35.62
C VAL A 466 9.14 56.13 -36.15
N GLU A 467 8.13 55.27 -36.11
CA GLU A 467 6.76 55.64 -36.46
C GLU A 467 6.03 56.23 -35.25
N VAL A 468 5.53 57.46 -35.40
CA VAL A 468 4.87 58.24 -34.36
C VAL A 468 3.54 58.74 -34.91
N PHE A 469 2.43 58.14 -34.47
CA PHE A 469 1.05 58.52 -34.87
C PHE A 469 0.87 58.66 -36.40
N GLY A 470 1.43 57.73 -37.18
CA GLY A 470 1.34 57.70 -38.65
C GLY A 470 2.43 58.51 -39.38
N HIS A 471 3.27 59.25 -38.67
CA HIS A 471 4.44 59.92 -39.24
C HIS A 471 5.71 59.12 -38.98
N ARG A 472 6.53 58.93 -40.02
CA ARG A 472 7.78 58.16 -39.95
C ARG A 472 8.97 59.11 -39.83
N PHE A 473 9.74 58.97 -38.76
CA PHE A 473 10.93 59.77 -38.50
C PHE A 473 12.19 58.92 -38.61
N ILE A 474 13.17 59.36 -39.38
CA ILE A 474 14.45 58.68 -39.52
C ILE A 474 15.45 59.34 -38.60
N ILE A 475 16.07 58.56 -37.72
CA ILE A 475 17.14 59.03 -36.83
C ILE A 475 18.37 59.32 -37.66
N SER A 476 18.78 60.60 -37.71
CA SER A 476 19.90 61.07 -38.50
C SER A 476 21.17 61.23 -37.67
N ASP A 477 21.05 61.80 -36.47
CA ASP A 477 22.19 62.06 -35.56
C ASP A 477 21.75 61.87 -34.10
N ALA A 478 22.71 61.80 -33.17
CA ALA A 478 22.48 61.70 -31.73
C ALA A 478 23.38 62.68 -30.96
N ASP A 479 22.97 63.10 -29.76
CA ASP A 479 23.81 63.91 -28.88
C ASP A 479 24.95 63.06 -28.29
N GLU A 480 26.13 63.66 -28.04
CA GLU A 480 27.28 62.98 -27.41
C GLU A 480 26.93 62.41 -26.02
N TYR A 481 26.00 63.07 -25.31
CA TYR A 481 25.45 62.57 -24.05
C TYR A 481 24.80 61.18 -24.19
N VAL A 482 24.15 60.91 -25.32
CA VAL A 482 23.50 59.62 -25.57
C VAL A 482 24.54 58.50 -25.64
N LEU A 483 25.63 58.74 -26.36
CA LEU A 483 26.73 57.77 -26.46
C LEU A 483 27.32 57.49 -25.07
N ASN A 484 27.70 58.53 -24.33
CA ASN A 484 28.28 58.37 -22.99
C ASN A 484 27.35 57.64 -22.03
N TYR A 485 26.05 57.94 -22.08
CA TYR A 485 25.04 57.29 -21.26
C TYR A 485 24.89 55.80 -21.61
N MET A 486 24.80 55.47 -22.89
CA MET A 486 24.66 54.07 -23.32
C MET A 486 25.93 53.26 -23.05
N GLU A 487 27.12 53.85 -23.19
CA GLU A 487 28.39 53.19 -22.86
C GLU A 487 28.53 52.92 -21.35
N SER A 488 28.09 53.88 -20.51
CA SER A 488 28.07 53.70 -19.05
C SER A 488 27.11 52.61 -18.60
N ASN A 489 26.09 52.30 -19.41
CA ASN A 489 25.06 51.30 -19.13
C ASN A 489 25.06 50.19 -20.20
N ALA A 490 26.23 49.81 -20.70
CA ALA A 490 26.37 48.94 -21.86
C ALA A 490 25.72 47.55 -21.68
N GLU A 491 25.60 47.06 -20.44
CA GLU A 491 24.95 45.77 -20.15
C GLU A 491 23.44 45.77 -20.38
N SER A 492 22.80 46.95 -20.32
CA SER A 492 21.34 47.09 -20.45
C SER A 492 20.85 47.30 -21.88
N PHE A 493 21.76 47.50 -22.84
CA PHE A 493 21.43 47.83 -24.23
C PHE A 493 21.98 46.79 -25.21
N PRO A 494 21.28 46.54 -26.34
CA PRO A 494 21.80 45.69 -27.40
C PRO A 494 23.12 46.22 -27.95
N ALA A 495 24.08 45.31 -28.19
CA ALA A 495 25.39 45.65 -28.74
C ALA A 495 25.31 46.33 -30.12
N THR A 496 24.28 46.01 -30.91
CA THR A 496 24.01 46.60 -32.23
C THR A 496 23.72 48.10 -32.16
N THR A 497 22.94 48.53 -31.16
CA THR A 497 22.58 49.93 -30.94
C THR A 497 23.81 50.75 -30.55
N LEU A 498 24.65 50.21 -29.67
CA LEU A 498 25.91 50.82 -29.26
C LEU A 498 26.91 50.95 -30.42
N GLN A 499 27.06 49.90 -31.23
CA GLN A 499 27.97 49.90 -32.38
C GLN A 499 27.53 50.94 -33.42
N SER A 500 26.24 51.00 -33.74
CA SER A 500 25.67 52.01 -34.65
C SER A 500 26.02 53.44 -34.23
N LEU A 501 25.90 53.75 -32.93
CA LEU A 501 26.30 55.06 -32.39
C LEU A 501 27.81 55.29 -32.51
N ARG A 502 28.64 54.33 -32.09
CA ARG A 502 30.10 54.44 -32.17
C ARG A 502 30.60 54.70 -33.58
N ASP A 503 30.08 53.97 -34.56
CA ASP A 503 30.48 54.10 -35.96
C ASP A 503 30.13 55.49 -36.51
N HIS A 504 28.94 56.00 -36.18
CA HIS A 504 28.53 57.34 -36.59
C HIS A 504 29.42 58.43 -35.97
N PHE A 505 29.67 58.39 -34.65
CA PHE A 505 30.55 59.36 -33.99
C PHE A 505 32.01 59.25 -34.47
N ALA A 506 32.52 58.05 -34.77
CA ALA A 506 33.85 57.86 -35.35
C ALA A 506 33.96 58.48 -36.76
N SER A 507 32.93 58.31 -37.59
CA SER A 507 32.86 58.94 -38.92
C SER A 507 32.79 60.48 -38.85
N ARG A 508 32.10 61.01 -37.83
CA ARG A 508 32.02 62.46 -37.59
C ARG A 508 33.35 63.04 -37.14
N ARG A 509 34.03 62.39 -36.19
CA ARG A 509 35.34 62.84 -35.70
C ARG A 509 36.39 62.84 -36.82
N THR A 510 36.36 61.87 -37.72
CA THR A 510 37.25 61.84 -38.90
C THR A 510 36.90 62.95 -39.91
N ALA A 511 35.62 63.26 -40.14
CA ALA A 511 35.19 64.37 -40.99
C ALA A 511 35.53 65.76 -40.41
N GLU A 512 35.41 65.95 -39.09
CA GLU A 512 35.81 67.18 -38.39
C GLU A 512 37.33 67.36 -38.42
N GLN A 513 38.11 66.29 -38.28
CA GLN A 513 39.58 66.35 -38.43
C GLN A 513 40.01 66.64 -39.87
N ALA A 514 39.31 66.09 -40.88
CA ALA A 514 39.57 66.38 -42.29
C ALA A 514 39.21 67.82 -42.69
N SER A 515 38.15 68.40 -42.12
CA SER A 515 37.76 69.79 -42.37
C SER A 515 38.63 70.81 -41.61
N ALA A 516 39.09 70.47 -40.40
CA ALA A 516 40.06 71.29 -39.64
C ALA A 516 41.47 71.32 -40.28
N ALA A 517 41.82 70.34 -41.10
CA ALA A 517 43.06 70.32 -41.88
C ALA A 517 43.02 71.20 -43.15
N GLY A 518 41.84 71.73 -43.51
CA GLY A 518 41.66 72.62 -44.67
C GLY A 518 42.02 74.08 -44.37
N THR A 519 43.00 74.59 -45.11
CA THR A 519 43.28 76.00 -45.45
C THR A 519 43.69 77.02 -44.37
N GLY A 520 43.40 76.86 -43.08
CA GLY A 520 43.72 77.90 -42.08
C GLY A 520 45.13 77.84 -41.45
N ARG A 521 45.64 76.61 -41.20
CA ARG A 521 46.82 76.42 -40.33
C ARG A 521 48.16 76.51 -41.06
N GLN A 522 48.20 76.04 -42.32
CA GLN A 522 49.41 76.08 -43.15
C GLN A 522 49.78 77.50 -43.61
N GLU A 523 48.80 78.35 -43.96
CA GLU A 523 49.05 79.75 -44.33
C GLU A 523 49.56 80.59 -43.14
N LEU A 524 49.10 80.27 -41.92
CA LEU A 524 49.54 80.94 -40.69
C LEU A 524 51.00 80.56 -40.35
N GLU A 525 51.38 79.29 -40.52
CA GLU A 525 52.75 78.82 -40.28
C GLU A 525 53.75 79.41 -41.30
N GLU A 526 53.38 79.56 -42.57
CA GLU A 526 54.22 80.24 -43.58
C GLU A 526 54.39 81.75 -43.29
N LEU A 527 53.31 82.43 -42.86
CA LEU A 527 53.36 83.84 -42.47
C LEU A 527 54.24 84.06 -41.24
N VAL A 528 54.16 83.18 -40.24
CA VAL A 528 55.01 83.24 -39.04
C VAL A 528 56.48 83.02 -39.41
N LYS A 529 56.77 82.11 -40.33
CA LYS A 529 58.15 81.87 -40.81
C LYS A 529 58.75 83.10 -41.51
N GLN A 530 57.95 83.79 -42.33
CA GLN A 530 58.35 85.04 -42.98
C GLN A 530 58.60 86.17 -41.97
N VAL A 531 57.78 86.25 -40.91
CA VAL A 531 57.98 87.22 -39.81
C VAL A 531 59.26 86.90 -39.02
N GLN A 532 59.51 85.63 -38.70
CA GLN A 532 60.73 85.20 -38.02
C GLN A 532 62.00 85.50 -38.83
N GLU A 533 62.00 85.30 -40.15
CA GLU A 533 63.13 85.64 -41.02
C GLU A 533 63.41 87.15 -41.04
N GLN A 534 62.38 87.99 -41.10
CA GLN A 534 62.54 89.45 -41.01
C GLN A 534 63.09 89.90 -39.65
N LEU A 535 62.64 89.27 -38.56
CA LEU A 535 63.12 89.56 -37.21
C LEU A 535 64.57 89.07 -36.98
N LYS A 536 65.00 87.99 -37.64
CA LYS A 536 66.40 87.52 -37.66
C LYS A 536 67.34 88.51 -38.32
N HIS A 537 66.97 89.07 -39.47
CA HIS A 537 67.83 89.97 -40.24
C HIS A 537 68.17 91.28 -39.51
N HIS A 538 67.37 91.69 -38.52
CA HIS A 538 67.56 92.93 -37.77
C HIS A 538 68.02 92.74 -36.31
N ASN A 539 68.50 91.54 -35.91
CA ASN A 539 69.05 91.23 -34.57
C ASN A 539 68.09 91.42 -33.36
N TYR A 540 66.77 91.49 -33.58
CA TYR A 540 65.78 91.71 -32.50
C TYR A 540 65.47 90.49 -31.64
N LEU A 541 65.84 89.27 -32.08
CA LEU A 541 65.63 88.03 -31.32
C LEU A 541 66.46 87.92 -30.03
N SER A 542 67.47 88.78 -29.85
CA SER A 542 68.33 88.81 -28.66
C SER A 542 67.83 89.74 -27.55
N ASN A 543 66.75 90.49 -27.78
CA ASN A 543 66.29 91.53 -26.86
C ASN A 543 65.37 90.94 -25.78
N SER A 544 65.94 90.55 -24.63
CA SER A 544 65.21 89.94 -23.49
C SER A 544 64.03 90.81 -23.02
N SER A 545 64.20 92.14 -23.05
CA SER A 545 63.17 93.11 -22.65
C SER A 545 61.90 93.05 -23.49
N MET A 546 62.00 92.69 -24.78
CA MET A 546 60.82 92.57 -25.66
C MET A 546 60.00 91.33 -25.31
N ARG A 547 60.66 90.18 -25.13
CA ARG A 547 60.01 88.91 -24.74
C ARG A 547 59.34 89.02 -23.37
N GLU A 548 59.95 89.72 -22.42
CA GLU A 548 59.37 89.97 -21.09
C GLU A 548 58.12 90.88 -21.14
N ALA A 549 58.17 91.97 -21.91
CA ALA A 549 57.04 92.89 -22.04
C ALA A 549 55.83 92.20 -22.67
N PHE A 550 56.11 91.35 -23.63
CA PHE A 550 55.14 90.46 -24.21
C PHE A 550 54.61 89.49 -23.13
N LEU A 551 55.45 88.70 -22.44
CA LEU A 551 55.01 87.74 -21.38
C LEU A 551 54.13 88.37 -20.31
N HIS A 552 54.40 89.62 -19.96
CA HIS A 552 53.60 90.38 -19.01
C HIS A 552 52.14 90.62 -19.46
N HIS A 553 51.90 90.70 -20.77
CA HIS A 553 50.55 90.88 -21.33
C HIS A 553 49.82 89.55 -21.59
N ASP A 554 50.53 88.42 -21.69
CA ASP A 554 49.94 87.07 -21.78
C ASP A 554 49.70 86.46 -20.39
N LYS A 555 48.70 86.99 -19.68
CA LYS A 555 48.38 86.58 -18.31
C LYS A 555 47.93 85.12 -18.18
N ASP A 556 47.40 84.53 -19.26
CA ASP A 556 46.87 83.17 -19.29
C ASP A 556 47.92 82.14 -19.72
N GLY A 557 49.14 82.57 -20.08
CA GLY A 557 50.24 81.70 -20.53
C GLY A 557 49.91 80.93 -21.82
N SER A 558 48.94 81.43 -22.59
CA SER A 558 48.34 80.73 -23.72
C SER A 558 49.13 80.92 -25.02
N GLY A 559 50.02 81.93 -25.06
CA GLY A 559 50.76 82.35 -26.24
C GLY A 559 49.97 83.23 -27.22
N PHE A 560 48.74 83.62 -26.85
CA PHE A 560 47.83 84.44 -27.67
C PHE A 560 47.66 85.84 -27.07
N LEU A 561 47.70 86.87 -27.91
CA LEU A 561 47.35 88.24 -27.55
C LEU A 561 46.19 88.77 -28.37
N ASP A 562 45.48 89.74 -27.80
CA ASP A 562 44.54 90.53 -28.56
C ASP A 562 45.28 91.42 -29.58
N LYS A 563 44.64 91.63 -30.75
CA LYS A 563 45.29 92.28 -31.89
C LYS A 563 45.72 93.70 -31.57
N ALA A 564 44.92 94.44 -30.81
CA ALA A 564 45.22 95.81 -30.44
C ALA A 564 46.47 95.91 -29.54
N GLU A 565 46.60 94.97 -28.59
CA GLU A 565 47.73 94.93 -27.65
C GLU A 565 49.03 94.51 -28.34
N PHE A 566 48.95 93.52 -29.25
CA PHE A 566 50.09 93.10 -30.05
C PHE A 566 50.67 94.24 -30.89
N PHE A 567 49.83 94.99 -31.61
CA PHE A 567 50.31 96.12 -32.42
C PHE A 567 50.79 97.31 -31.57
N ALA A 568 50.20 97.55 -30.40
CA ALA A 568 50.67 98.57 -29.47
C ALA A 568 52.09 98.26 -28.95
N LEU A 569 52.38 96.98 -28.65
CA LEU A 569 53.72 96.54 -28.25
C LEU A 569 54.71 96.63 -29.43
N CYS A 570 54.32 96.21 -30.63
CA CYS A 570 55.17 96.33 -31.83
C CYS A 570 55.55 97.79 -32.14
N ASN A 571 54.62 98.74 -31.96
CA ASN A 571 54.88 100.16 -32.13
C ASN A 571 55.79 100.72 -31.02
N ARG A 572 55.63 100.26 -29.77
CA ARG A 572 56.45 100.69 -28.64
C ARG A 572 57.92 100.33 -28.79
N PHE A 573 58.21 99.20 -29.44
CA PHE A 573 59.57 98.71 -29.66
C PHE A 573 60.16 99.05 -31.03
N ASN A 574 59.48 99.86 -31.86
CA ASN A 574 59.91 100.27 -33.21
C ASN A 574 60.36 99.09 -34.09
N LEU A 575 59.53 98.04 -34.18
CA LEU A 575 59.82 96.89 -35.05
C LEU A 575 59.68 97.28 -36.55
N PRO A 576 60.65 96.96 -37.42
CA PRO A 576 60.56 97.22 -38.86
C PRO A 576 59.73 96.12 -39.53
N VAL A 577 58.43 96.03 -39.22
CA VAL A 577 57.52 95.13 -39.94
C VAL A 577 56.97 95.91 -41.13
N SER A 578 57.15 95.40 -42.35
CA SER A 578 56.63 96.08 -43.54
C SER A 578 55.11 96.25 -43.48
N ASP A 579 54.59 97.43 -43.88
CA ASP A 579 53.14 97.74 -43.85
C ASP A 579 52.29 96.73 -44.65
N ALA A 580 52.89 96.07 -45.64
CA ALA A 580 52.23 95.01 -46.41
C ALA A 580 51.95 93.75 -45.57
N LEU A 581 52.86 93.41 -44.64
CA LEU A 581 52.77 92.23 -43.77
C LEU A 581 51.81 92.49 -42.60
N VAL A 582 51.86 93.69 -42.03
CA VAL A 582 50.88 94.18 -41.02
C VAL A 582 49.46 94.11 -41.57
N ASN A 583 49.24 94.53 -42.82
CA ASN A 583 47.92 94.49 -43.46
C ASN A 583 47.42 93.07 -43.78
N LYS A 584 48.32 92.11 -44.07
CA LYS A 584 47.95 90.70 -44.24
C LYS A 584 47.55 90.05 -42.91
N VAL A 585 48.29 90.32 -41.84
CA VAL A 585 47.98 89.86 -40.47
C VAL A 585 46.65 90.47 -39.97
N ARG A 586 46.37 91.74 -40.30
CA ARG A 586 45.11 92.42 -39.95
C ARG A 586 43.87 91.79 -40.60
N ARG A 587 44.01 91.17 -41.77
CA ARG A 587 42.91 90.55 -42.54
C ARG A 587 42.50 89.16 -42.04
N GLN A 588 43.34 88.44 -41.30
CA GLN A 588 42.97 87.12 -40.77
C GLN A 588 42.03 87.24 -39.56
N ARG A 589 41.04 86.36 -39.41
CA ARG A 589 40.12 86.33 -38.26
C ARG A 589 40.67 85.39 -37.17
N GLY A 590 40.93 85.91 -35.97
CA GLY A 590 41.44 85.14 -34.82
C GLY A 590 42.43 85.92 -33.94
N GLN A 591 42.74 85.38 -32.76
CA GLN A 591 43.83 85.88 -31.88
C GLN A 591 45.20 85.57 -32.51
N LEU A 592 46.19 86.45 -32.28
CA LEU A 592 47.52 86.28 -32.85
C LEU A 592 48.42 85.51 -31.88
N VAL A 593 49.04 84.45 -32.38
CA VAL A 593 50.04 83.68 -31.63
C VAL A 593 51.36 84.45 -31.70
N TRP A 594 51.74 85.22 -30.66
CA TRP A 594 53.13 85.71 -30.67
C TRP A 594 54.08 84.55 -30.42
N SER A 595 53.75 83.59 -29.54
CA SER A 595 54.74 82.65 -29.00
C SER A 595 55.55 81.92 -30.08
N LEU A 596 54.94 81.68 -31.24
CA LEU A 596 55.59 81.15 -32.43
C LEU A 596 56.52 82.15 -33.14
N ALA A 597 56.25 83.46 -33.17
CA ALA A 597 57.12 84.46 -33.78
C ALA A 597 58.42 84.72 -33.01
N PHE A 598 58.47 84.40 -31.71
CA PHE A 598 59.61 84.67 -30.83
C PHE A 598 60.20 83.44 -30.13
N SER A 599 59.81 82.21 -30.52
CA SER A 599 60.40 80.95 -30.02
C SER A 599 61.86 80.80 -30.42
#